data_AF-A0A2N2NE35-F1
#
_entry.id   AF-A0A2N2NE35-F1
#
_cell.length_a   1.000
_cell.length_b   1.000
_cell.length_c   1.000
_cell.angle_alpha   90.00
_cell.angle_beta   90.00
_cell.angle_gamma   90.00
#
_symmetry.space_group_name_H-M   'P 1'
#
loop_
_entity.id
_entity.type
_entity.pdbx_description
1 polymer ?
#
loop_
_entity_poly.entity_id
_entity_poly.type
_entity_poly.pdbx_seq_one_letter_code
_entity_poly.pdbx_strand_id
1 'polypeptide(L)'
;MKFIVVILKLIGWVVKIAVILAICSSILFVAYKGNQPMQVPQAPKGMTYFDFIADRIDAAKTVEPSRCGWGMMLSLATLGPIYSFVYTEVGIHPDGALARGTAPDPDIPKDVAGAQWYEVPGIWWNTVERLSWTMVGKQAAYGCKFRPVK
;
A
#
# COMPACT_ATOMS: atom_id res chain seq x y z
N MET A 1 17.41 34.53 -27.12
CA MET A 1 18.14 33.91 -25.99
C MET A 1 17.50 34.16 -24.62
N LYS A 2 17.27 35.40 -24.17
CA LYS A 2 16.65 35.69 -22.85
C LYS A 2 15.25 35.05 -22.65
N PHE A 3 14.38 35.10 -23.66
CA PHE A 3 13.05 34.49 -23.62
C PHE A 3 13.07 32.96 -23.43
N ILE A 4 13.97 32.26 -24.12
CA ILE A 4 14.11 30.80 -24.01
C ILE A 4 14.54 30.41 -22.59
N VAL A 5 15.47 31.16 -21.99
CA VAL A 5 15.92 30.93 -20.62
C VAL A 5 14.79 31.17 -19.60
N VAL A 6 13.96 32.19 -19.82
CA VAL A 6 12.79 32.46 -18.96
C VAL A 6 11.76 31.34 -19.06
N ILE A 7 11.45 30.86 -20.28
CA ILE A 7 10.52 29.74 -20.50
C ILE A 7 11.02 28.46 -19.82
N LEU A 8 12.31 28.11 -19.99
CA LEU A 8 12.88 26.92 -19.34
C LEU A 8 12.85 27.01 -17.82
N LYS A 9 13.08 28.20 -17.24
CA LYS A 9 12.95 28.42 -15.79
C LYS A 9 11.51 28.26 -15.32
N LEU A 10 10.54 28.76 -16.09
CA LEU A 10 9.11 28.61 -15.78
C LEU A 10 8.70 27.13 -15.82
N ILE A 11 9.10 26.39 -16.86
CA ILE A 11 8.82 24.94 -16.96
C ILE A 11 9.41 24.21 -15.75
N GLY A 12 10.68 24.46 -15.42
CA GLY A 12 11.33 23.83 -14.27
C GLY A 12 10.63 24.14 -12.94
N TRP A 13 10.17 25.38 -12.76
CA TRP A 13 9.42 25.78 -11.58
C TRP A 13 8.04 25.11 -11.50
N VAL A 14 7.32 25.03 -12.62
CA VAL A 14 6.02 24.34 -12.72
C VAL A 14 6.17 22.85 -12.41
N VAL A 15 7.17 22.18 -13.01
CA VAL A 15 7.44 20.76 -12.74
C VAL A 15 7.77 20.54 -11.26
N LYS A 16 8.60 21.40 -10.66
CA LYS A 16 8.93 21.32 -9.24
C LYS A 16 7.69 21.45 -8.36
N ILE A 17 6.83 22.42 -8.63
CA ILE A 17 5.58 22.61 -7.88
C ILE A 17 4.65 21.41 -8.07
N ALA A 18 4.49 20.91 -9.30
CA ALA A 18 3.63 19.76 -9.58
C ALA A 18 4.09 18.51 -8.81
N VAL A 19 5.40 18.23 -8.78
CA VAL A 19 5.96 17.12 -8.01
C VAL A 19 5.73 17.29 -6.50
N ILE A 20 5.97 18.49 -5.96
CA ILE A 20 5.72 18.77 -4.54
C ILE A 20 4.24 18.56 -4.20
N LEU A 21 3.33 19.11 -5.00
CA LEU A 21 1.90 18.95 -4.79
C LEU A 21 1.46 17.49 -4.88
N ALA A 22 1.98 16.71 -5.83
CA ALA A 22 1.69 15.29 -5.96
C ALA A 22 2.16 14.48 -4.73
N ILE A 23 3.34 14.79 -4.19
CA ILE A 23 3.84 14.16 -2.96
C ILE A 23 2.96 14.55 -1.77
N CYS A 24 2.67 15.83 -1.59
CA CYS A 24 1.84 16.31 -0.49
C CYS A 24 0.42 15.72 -0.55
N SER A 25 -0.22 15.68 -1.73
CA SER A 25 -1.55 15.10 -1.88
C SER A 25 -1.55 13.59 -1.59
N SER A 26 -0.52 12.87 -2.02
CA SER A 26 -0.38 11.43 -1.74
C SER A 26 -0.22 11.16 -0.24
N ILE A 27 0.60 11.95 0.46
CA ILE A 27 0.77 11.84 1.92
C ILE A 27 -0.56 12.14 2.64
N LEU A 28 -1.25 13.21 2.25
CA LEU A 28 -2.55 13.57 2.82
C LEU A 28 -3.59 12.48 2.57
N PHE A 29 -3.59 11.87 1.38
CA PHE A 29 -4.48 10.76 1.05
C PHE A 29 -4.22 9.54 1.94
N VAL A 30 -2.96 9.13 2.09
CA VAL A 30 -2.56 8.03 2.98
C VAL A 30 -2.90 8.33 4.44
N ALA A 31 -2.66 9.56 4.90
CA ALA A 31 -3.01 9.96 6.26
C ALA A 31 -4.53 9.94 6.47
N TYR A 32 -5.31 10.45 5.52
CA TYR A 32 -6.76 10.46 5.58
C TYR A 32 -7.32 9.02 5.58
N LYS A 33 -6.92 8.20 4.62
CA LYS A 33 -7.37 6.81 4.51
C LYS A 33 -6.87 5.92 5.64
N GLY A 34 -5.64 6.17 6.12
CA GLY A 34 -5.04 5.43 7.23
C GLY A 34 -5.74 5.61 8.56
N ASN A 35 -6.45 6.72 8.74
CA ASN A 35 -7.28 7.01 9.92
C ASN A 35 -8.76 6.61 9.73
N GLN A 36 -9.13 6.02 8.58
CA GLN A 36 -10.47 5.43 8.40
C GLN A 36 -10.47 3.95 8.81
N PRO A 37 -11.64 3.39 9.17
CA PRO A 37 -11.77 1.97 9.38
C PRO A 37 -11.28 1.19 8.14
N MET A 38 -10.48 0.15 8.39
CA MET A 38 -9.99 -0.72 7.33
C MET A 38 -11.15 -1.43 6.61
N GLN A 39 -10.97 -1.70 5.33
CA GLN A 39 -11.94 -2.39 4.47
C GLN A 39 -11.73 -3.91 4.45
N VAL A 40 -10.77 -4.41 5.22
CA VAL A 40 -10.48 -5.84 5.35
C VAL A 40 -11.57 -6.50 6.20
N PRO A 41 -12.34 -7.48 5.67
CA PRO A 41 -13.48 -8.06 6.39
C PRO A 41 -13.12 -8.76 7.72
N GLN A 42 -11.87 -9.23 7.84
CA GLN A 42 -11.37 -9.91 9.03
C GLN A 42 -10.79 -8.96 10.08
N ALA A 43 -10.62 -7.67 9.76
CA ALA A 43 -10.14 -6.69 10.70
C ALA A 43 -11.21 -6.40 11.78
N PRO A 44 -10.82 -6.14 13.04
CA PRO A 44 -11.74 -5.70 14.07
C PRO A 44 -12.56 -4.48 13.62
N LYS A 45 -13.84 -4.44 13.98
CA LYS A 45 -14.74 -3.35 13.59
C LYS A 45 -14.19 -2.01 14.09
N GLY A 46 -14.02 -1.07 13.17
CA GLY A 46 -13.54 0.27 13.48
C GLY A 46 -12.03 0.41 13.63
N MET A 47 -11.25 -0.67 13.54
CA MET A 47 -9.79 -0.60 13.52
C MET A 47 -9.32 0.18 12.30
N THR A 48 -8.50 1.21 12.53
CA THR A 48 -7.85 1.95 11.44
C THR A 48 -6.58 1.24 10.98
N TYR A 49 -6.09 1.59 9.79
CA TYR A 49 -4.83 1.01 9.30
C TYR A 49 -3.64 1.35 10.22
N PHE A 50 -3.62 2.56 10.79
CA PHE A 50 -2.56 2.93 11.71
C PHE A 50 -2.64 2.22 13.06
N ASP A 51 -3.85 1.98 13.58
CA ASP A 51 -4.03 1.13 14.76
C ASP A 51 -3.54 -0.30 14.50
N PHE A 52 -3.90 -0.85 13.33
CA PHE A 52 -3.43 -2.14 12.88
C PHE A 52 -1.90 -2.20 12.86
N ILE A 53 -1.23 -1.28 12.16
CA ILE A 53 0.24 -1.28 12.07
C ILE A 53 0.89 -1.11 13.45
N ALA A 54 0.34 -0.25 14.32
CA ALA A 54 0.84 -0.09 15.68
C ALA A 54 0.73 -1.41 16.48
N ASP A 55 -0.41 -2.08 16.40
CA ASP A 55 -0.64 -3.38 17.03
C ASP A 55 0.31 -4.46 16.47
N ARG A 56 0.60 -4.45 15.16
CA ARG A 56 1.54 -5.38 14.52
C ARG A 56 2.99 -5.12 14.92
N ILE A 57 3.39 -3.87 15.09
CA ILE A 57 4.72 -3.51 15.61
C ILE A 57 4.87 -4.01 17.06
N ASP A 58 3.83 -3.88 17.88
CA ASP A 58 3.82 -4.42 19.23
C ASP A 58 3.89 -5.96 19.26
N ALA A 59 3.12 -6.62 18.40
CA ALA A 59 3.17 -8.07 18.21
C ALA A 59 4.58 -8.55 17.75
N ALA A 60 5.24 -7.80 16.87
CA ALA A 60 6.58 -8.12 16.39
C ALA A 60 7.66 -8.05 17.49
N LYS A 61 7.45 -7.25 18.54
CA LYS A 61 8.37 -7.19 19.71
C LYS A 61 8.22 -8.38 20.65
N THR A 62 7.03 -8.99 20.67
CA THR A 62 6.66 -10.03 21.63
C THR A 62 6.78 -11.44 21.07
N VAL A 63 6.91 -11.59 19.74
CA VAL A 63 7.13 -12.90 19.11
C VAL A 63 8.55 -13.39 19.36
N GLU A 64 8.70 -14.67 19.73
CA GLU A 64 10.00 -15.33 19.85
C GLU A 64 10.28 -16.21 18.62
N PRO A 65 11.45 -16.06 17.97
CA PRO A 65 12.47 -15.03 18.21
C PRO A 65 12.06 -13.65 17.65
N SER A 66 12.42 -12.55 18.33
CA SER A 66 12.02 -11.18 17.93
C SER A 66 12.49 -10.78 16.53
N ARG A 67 13.63 -11.31 16.07
CA ARG A 67 14.14 -11.15 14.71
C ARG A 67 13.15 -11.57 13.64
N CYS A 68 12.34 -12.59 13.93
CA CYS A 68 11.32 -13.08 13.01
C CYS A 68 10.21 -12.04 12.84
N GLY A 69 9.74 -11.43 13.94
CA GLY A 69 8.71 -10.39 13.89
C GLY A 69 9.15 -9.14 13.16
N TRP A 70 10.34 -8.64 13.50
CA TRP A 70 10.94 -7.50 12.81
C TRP A 70 11.25 -7.79 11.34
N GLY A 71 11.66 -9.02 11.02
CA GLY A 71 11.87 -9.47 9.64
C GLY A 71 10.60 -9.34 8.80
N MET A 72 9.46 -9.80 9.33
CA MET A 72 8.17 -9.66 8.63
C MET A 72 7.72 -8.21 8.47
N MET A 73 7.90 -7.38 9.49
CA MET A 73 7.59 -5.95 9.39
C MET A 73 8.48 -5.24 8.36
N LEU A 74 9.77 -5.60 8.28
CA LEU A 74 10.69 -5.08 7.28
C LEU A 74 10.30 -5.54 5.87
N SER A 75 9.92 -6.81 5.71
CA SER A 75 9.38 -7.33 4.46
C SER A 75 8.14 -6.55 4.04
N LEU A 76 7.22 -6.26 4.96
CA LEU A 76 6.05 -5.44 4.64
C LEU A 76 6.45 -4.02 4.21
N ALA A 77 7.36 -3.37 4.94
CA ALA A 77 7.80 -2.01 4.62
C ALA A 77 8.50 -1.91 3.25
N THR A 78 9.21 -2.96 2.84
CA THR A 78 9.99 -2.99 1.59
C THR A 78 9.17 -3.49 0.41
N LEU A 79 8.43 -4.59 0.59
CA LEU A 79 7.67 -5.25 -0.47
C LEU A 79 6.24 -4.72 -0.58
N GLY A 80 5.61 -4.30 0.51
CA GLY A 80 4.23 -3.80 0.52
C GLY A 80 3.97 -2.70 -0.50
N PRO A 81 4.81 -1.64 -0.59
CA PRO A 81 4.65 -0.61 -1.62
C PRO A 81 4.76 -1.14 -3.05
N ILE A 82 5.67 -2.08 -3.31
CA ILE A 82 5.91 -2.65 -4.64
C ILE A 82 4.75 -3.56 -5.04
N TYR A 83 4.38 -4.50 -4.17
CA TYR A 83 3.29 -5.46 -4.43
C TYR A 83 1.94 -4.76 -4.52
N SER A 84 1.67 -3.74 -3.71
CA SER A 84 0.41 -2.97 -3.80
C SER A 84 0.27 -2.27 -5.15
N PHE A 85 1.37 -1.74 -5.71
CA PHE A 85 1.36 -1.16 -7.05
C PHE A 85 1.14 -2.23 -8.12
N VAL A 86 1.95 -3.30 -8.11
CA VAL A 86 1.87 -4.37 -9.11
C VAL A 86 0.49 -5.03 -9.10
N TYR A 87 -0.05 -5.35 -7.93
CA TYR A 87 -1.36 -6.01 -7.82
C TYR A 87 -2.49 -5.09 -8.27
N THR A 88 -2.42 -3.81 -7.94
CA THR A 88 -3.40 -2.83 -8.44
C THR A 88 -3.36 -2.74 -9.96
N GLU A 89 -2.17 -2.63 -10.54
CA GLU A 89 -1.97 -2.55 -11.99
C GLU A 89 -2.48 -3.82 -12.72
N VAL A 90 -2.19 -5.00 -12.17
CA VAL A 90 -2.69 -6.29 -12.69
C VAL A 90 -4.21 -6.37 -12.61
N GLY A 91 -4.82 -5.85 -11.53
CA GLY A 91 -6.27 -5.86 -11.39
C GLY A 91 -6.98 -4.93 -12.39
N ILE A 92 -6.44 -3.73 -12.61
CA ILE A 92 -7.05 -2.75 -13.54
C ILE A 92 -6.76 -3.08 -15.02
N HIS A 93 -5.62 -3.73 -15.30
CA HIS A 93 -5.20 -4.15 -16.62
C HIS A 93 -4.90 -5.67 -16.65
N PRO A 94 -5.92 -6.53 -16.58
CA PRO A 94 -5.76 -7.98 -16.47
C PRO A 94 -5.12 -8.65 -17.70
N ASP A 95 -5.17 -8.01 -18.87
CA ASP A 95 -4.52 -8.50 -20.10
C ASP A 95 -3.13 -7.88 -20.36
N GLY A 96 -2.68 -7.01 -19.43
CA GLY A 96 -1.44 -6.24 -19.54
C GLY A 96 -0.17 -7.07 -19.38
N ALA A 97 0.98 -6.45 -19.67
CA ALA A 97 2.29 -7.11 -19.61
C ALA A 97 2.62 -7.64 -18.19
N LEU A 98 2.29 -6.88 -17.14
CA LEU A 98 2.51 -7.29 -15.76
C LEU A 98 1.62 -8.48 -15.37
N ALA A 99 0.38 -8.53 -15.86
CA ALA A 99 -0.54 -9.62 -15.55
C ALA A 99 -0.04 -10.97 -16.08
N ARG A 100 0.60 -10.98 -17.26
CA ARG A 100 1.18 -12.20 -17.86
C ARG A 100 2.33 -12.80 -17.05
N GLY A 101 3.08 -11.97 -16.33
CA GLY A 101 4.21 -12.38 -15.50
C GLY A 101 3.86 -12.57 -14.02
N THR A 102 2.63 -12.23 -13.61
CA THR A 102 2.21 -12.27 -12.20
C THR A 102 1.44 -13.54 -11.94
N ALA A 103 1.85 -14.30 -10.91
CA ALA A 103 1.10 -15.47 -10.48
C ALA A 103 -0.26 -15.06 -9.89
N PRO A 104 -1.30 -15.89 -10.02
CA PRO A 104 -2.58 -15.63 -9.36
C PRO A 104 -2.40 -15.53 -7.84
N ASP A 105 -2.89 -14.44 -7.25
CA ASP A 105 -2.84 -14.18 -5.81
C ASP A 105 -4.20 -13.64 -5.33
N PRO A 106 -4.73 -14.11 -4.19
CA PRO A 106 -6.02 -13.66 -3.66
C PRO A 106 -6.08 -12.17 -3.30
N ASP A 107 -4.95 -11.51 -3.05
CA ASP A 107 -4.87 -10.09 -2.72
C ASP A 107 -4.89 -9.18 -3.96
N ILE A 108 -4.81 -9.74 -5.18
CA ILE A 108 -5.02 -8.99 -6.42
C ILE A 108 -6.51 -8.56 -6.48
N PRO A 109 -6.81 -7.26 -6.64
CA PRO A 109 -8.18 -6.78 -6.69
C PRO A 109 -8.92 -7.35 -7.90
N LYS A 110 -10.13 -7.82 -7.66
CA LYS A 110 -11.03 -8.40 -8.66
C LYS A 110 -12.12 -7.40 -9.04
N ASP A 111 -12.69 -7.58 -10.24
CA ASP A 111 -13.82 -6.79 -10.74
C ASP A 111 -13.52 -5.28 -10.85
N VAL A 112 -12.26 -4.92 -11.07
CA VAL A 112 -11.78 -3.54 -11.23
C VAL A 112 -11.14 -3.26 -12.61
N ALA A 113 -11.33 -4.17 -13.57
CA ALA A 113 -10.78 -4.03 -14.92
C ALA A 113 -11.31 -2.76 -15.59
N GLY A 114 -10.41 -1.94 -16.15
CA GLY A 114 -10.78 -0.68 -16.80
C GLY A 114 -11.22 0.43 -15.82
N ALA A 115 -10.83 0.34 -14.54
CA ALA A 115 -11.07 1.37 -13.54
C ALA A 115 -10.64 2.75 -14.05
N GLN A 116 -11.46 3.76 -13.74
CA GLN A 116 -11.15 5.14 -14.08
C GLN A 116 -10.02 5.67 -13.19
N TRP A 117 -9.26 6.64 -13.69
CA TRP A 117 -8.07 7.17 -13.00
C TRP A 117 -8.36 7.66 -11.57
N TYR A 118 -9.57 8.15 -11.29
CA TYR A 118 -9.97 8.64 -9.97
C TYR A 118 -10.36 7.51 -8.99
N GLU A 119 -10.61 6.30 -9.49
CA GLU A 119 -10.92 5.11 -8.68
C GLU A 119 -9.64 4.40 -8.22
N VAL A 120 -8.57 4.51 -9.02
CA VAL A 120 -7.27 3.86 -8.79
C VAL A 120 -6.70 4.12 -7.39
N PRO A 121 -6.70 5.35 -6.82
CA PRO A 121 -6.19 5.56 -5.46
C PRO A 121 -6.94 4.75 -4.39
N GLY A 122 -8.26 4.60 -4.55
CA GLY A 122 -9.09 3.81 -3.64
C GLY A 122 -8.84 2.32 -3.75
N ILE A 123 -8.71 1.82 -4.99
CA ILE A 123 -8.35 0.42 -5.28
C ILE A 123 -6.98 0.11 -4.69
N TRP A 124 -5.98 0.96 -4.98
CA TRP A 124 -4.63 0.83 -4.45
C TRP A 124 -4.60 0.79 -2.92
N TRP A 125 -5.33 1.69 -2.25
CA TRP A 125 -5.41 1.70 -0.80
C TRP A 125 -5.99 0.40 -0.23
N ASN A 126 -7.06 -0.12 -0.84
CA ASN A 126 -7.65 -1.40 -0.41
C ASN A 126 -6.67 -2.57 -0.64
N THR A 127 -5.90 -2.55 -1.72
CA THR A 127 -4.81 -3.51 -1.96
C THR A 127 -3.72 -3.42 -0.88
N VAL A 128 -3.33 -2.21 -0.45
CA VAL A 128 -2.38 -2.01 0.66
C VAL A 128 -2.92 -2.64 1.95
N GLU A 129 -4.17 -2.35 2.33
CA GLU A 129 -4.76 -2.91 3.55
C GLU A 129 -4.82 -4.45 3.52
N ARG A 130 -5.23 -5.04 2.39
CA ARG A 130 -5.31 -6.49 2.22
C ARG A 130 -3.93 -7.16 2.27
N LEU A 131 -2.96 -6.63 1.53
CA LEU A 131 -1.58 -7.15 1.55
C LEU A 131 -0.97 -7.08 2.95
N SER A 132 -1.11 -5.95 3.63
CA SER A 132 -0.64 -5.79 5.01
C SER A 132 -1.33 -6.78 5.94
N TRP A 133 -2.64 -6.99 5.78
CA TRP A 133 -3.36 -7.99 6.54
C TRP A 133 -2.85 -9.41 6.27
N THR A 134 -2.68 -9.80 5.02
CA THR A 134 -2.18 -11.14 4.65
C THR A 134 -0.77 -11.37 5.20
N MET A 135 0.11 -10.37 5.13
CA MET A 135 1.48 -10.50 5.59
C MET A 135 1.61 -10.56 7.11
N VAL A 136 0.94 -9.69 7.87
CA VAL A 136 1.19 -9.55 9.32
C VAL A 136 -0.06 -9.62 10.21
N GLY A 137 -1.26 -9.56 9.63
CA GLY A 137 -2.54 -9.65 10.37
C GLY A 137 -3.07 -11.07 10.48
N LYS A 138 -2.99 -11.84 9.39
CA LYS A 138 -3.47 -13.22 9.32
C LYS A 138 -2.61 -14.13 10.19
N GLN A 139 -3.26 -14.97 10.99
CA GLN A 139 -2.54 -15.98 11.77
C GLN A 139 -1.87 -17.00 10.86
N ALA A 140 -0.55 -17.11 10.97
CA ALA A 140 0.22 -18.10 10.24
C ALA A 140 0.20 -19.45 10.98
N ALA A 141 -0.11 -20.53 10.26
CA ALA A 141 -0.02 -21.88 10.81
C ALA A 141 1.43 -22.29 11.13
N TYR A 142 2.37 -21.79 10.32
CA TYR A 142 3.80 -22.08 10.37
C TYR A 142 4.62 -20.79 10.31
N GLY A 143 5.84 -20.79 10.84
CA GLY A 143 6.72 -19.61 10.86
C GLY A 143 6.43 -18.66 12.04
N CYS A 144 6.53 -17.35 11.81
CA CYS A 144 6.32 -16.34 12.84
C CYS A 144 4.87 -16.25 13.29
N LYS A 145 4.60 -16.60 14.55
CA LYS A 145 3.25 -16.54 15.10
C LYS A 145 3.04 -15.24 15.84
N PHE A 146 2.54 -14.24 15.12
CA PHE A 146 2.09 -13.01 15.76
C PHE A 146 0.88 -13.33 16.64
N ARG A 147 0.78 -12.63 17.77
CA ARG A 147 -0.44 -12.67 18.57
C ARG A 147 -1.66 -12.20 17.75
N PRO A 148 -2.88 -12.62 18.11
CA PRO A 148 -4.10 -12.09 17.49
C PRO A 148 -4.11 -10.56 17.47
N VAL A 149 -4.73 -10.00 16.42
CA VAL A 149 -5.03 -8.57 16.30
C VAL A 149 -6.02 -8.19 17.40
N LYS A 150 -5.78 -7.06 18.06
CA LYS A 150 -6.60 -6.56 19.18
C LYS A 150 -7.34 -5.30 18.78
#